data_AF-A0A8G2EWV4-F1
#
_entry.id   AF-A0A8G2EWV4-F1
#
_cell.length_a   1.000
_cell.length_b   1.000
_cell.length_c   1.000
_cell.angle_alpha   90.00
_cell.angle_beta   90.00
_cell.angle_gamma   90.00
#
_symmetry.space_group_name_H-M   'P 1'
#
loop_
_entity.id
_entity.type
_entity.pdbx_description
1 polymer ?
#
loop_
_entity_poly.entity_id
_entity_poly.type
_entity_poly.pdbx_seq_one_letter_code
_entity_poly.pdbx_strand_id
1 'polypeptide(L)'
;MAVGNLLSSLRLARVSCPLLIGLLLSGPAAVQAQAPAAPGGGGAAAANADCKKLPGGNAPVQRMARLQGGMSVRNLELTYFGKPLYALSDADIAYLNTLWPECGTYDATVADEIASKLRTLISDAKGARQDSLDWIASVEKDIATLKPGEEAIRKIHDLWQEMLNREFEMLPGDLQYLAKKLSDKREELYTGQQQRQRTLVNPFDPGAPDTRSIKE
;
A
#
# COMPACT_ATOMS: atom_id res chain seq x y z
N MET A 1 25.48 4.92 -44.19
CA MET A 1 25.74 6.35 -43.90
C MET A 1 25.32 6.56 -42.45
N ALA A 2 26.19 6.34 -41.46
CA ALA A 2 27.35 7.11 -41.03
C ALA A 2 27.03 8.52 -40.50
N VAL A 3 27.63 8.80 -39.32
CA VAL A 3 27.82 10.09 -38.62
C VAL A 3 26.63 10.55 -37.76
N GLY A 4 26.73 10.87 -36.47
CA GLY A 4 27.87 10.99 -35.54
C GLY A 4 27.71 12.21 -34.61
N ASN A 5 28.10 12.04 -33.33
CA ASN A 5 28.49 13.07 -32.33
C ASN A 5 27.37 14.02 -31.80
N LEU A 6 27.35 14.48 -30.54
CA LEU A 6 28.45 15.00 -29.72
C LEU A 6 28.33 14.66 -28.22
N LEU A 7 29.47 14.32 -27.63
CA LEU A 7 29.78 14.45 -26.21
C LEU A 7 29.80 15.93 -25.80
N SER A 8 29.42 16.23 -24.55
CA SER A 8 29.83 17.45 -23.86
C SER A 8 30.35 17.12 -22.47
N SER A 9 31.67 17.14 -22.38
CA SER A 9 32.49 17.08 -21.18
C SER A 9 32.72 18.50 -20.67
N LEU A 10 32.41 18.79 -19.41
CA LEU A 10 32.97 19.96 -18.72
C LEU A 10 33.69 19.50 -17.44
N ARG A 11 35.02 19.52 -17.51
CA ARG A 11 35.94 19.63 -16.37
C ARG A 11 36.55 21.03 -16.44
N LEU A 12 36.63 21.75 -15.32
CA LEU A 12 37.66 22.76 -14.99
C LEU A 12 37.40 23.14 -13.51
N ALA A 13 38.15 22.64 -12.53
CA ALA A 13 39.51 23.00 -12.09
C ALA A 13 39.57 24.26 -11.18
N ARG A 14 39.97 23.98 -9.91
CA ARG A 14 40.89 24.71 -9.02
C ARG A 14 40.75 26.23 -8.87
N VAL A 15 40.57 26.69 -7.61
CA VAL A 15 41.45 27.72 -7.02
C VAL A 15 41.69 27.41 -5.53
N SER A 16 42.97 27.37 -5.20
CA SER A 16 43.58 27.18 -3.89
C SER A 16 43.62 28.49 -3.10
N CYS A 17 43.52 28.44 -1.76
CA CYS A 17 43.97 29.54 -0.90
C CYS A 17 44.51 28.98 0.43
N PRO A 18 45.84 28.96 0.63
CA PRO A 18 46.46 28.73 1.93
C PRO A 18 47.02 30.05 2.47
N LEU A 19 46.89 30.33 3.78
CA LEU A 19 47.98 30.75 4.69
C LEU A 19 47.47 31.23 6.06
N LEU A 20 48.39 31.12 7.03
CA LEU A 20 48.48 31.69 8.39
C LEU A 20 47.88 30.82 9.50
N ILE A 21 48.66 29.91 10.10
CA ILE A 21 49.78 30.12 11.04
C ILE A 21 49.34 30.87 12.30
N GLY A 22 49.13 30.10 13.37
CA GLY A 22 49.04 30.56 14.75
C GLY A 22 49.53 29.45 15.68
N LEU A 23 50.84 29.40 15.88
CA LEU A 23 51.54 28.49 16.77
C LEU A 23 51.50 29.08 18.20
N LEU A 24 50.87 28.41 19.15
CA LEU A 24 51.08 28.64 20.59
C LEU A 24 51.32 27.29 21.27
N LEU A 25 52.57 27.08 21.71
CA LEU A 25 52.97 26.04 22.64
C LEU A 25 52.48 26.38 24.06
N SER A 26 52.05 25.36 24.81
CA SER A 26 52.39 25.06 26.22
C SER A 26 51.40 24.03 26.80
N GLY A 27 51.82 22.78 27.01
CA GLY A 27 51.10 21.83 27.89
C GLY A 27 51.60 21.92 29.34
N PRO A 28 51.28 20.96 30.24
CA PRO A 28 50.13 20.07 30.28
C PRO A 28 49.40 20.16 31.65
N ALA A 29 48.07 20.01 31.65
CA ALA A 29 47.35 19.60 32.86
C ALA A 29 46.30 18.59 32.43
N ALA A 30 46.54 17.34 32.82
CA ALA A 30 45.58 16.26 32.68
C ALA A 30 44.37 16.57 33.57
N VAL A 31 43.40 17.29 33.02
CA VAL A 31 42.04 17.30 33.53
C VAL A 31 41.39 16.05 32.97
N GLN A 32 41.12 15.08 33.84
CA GLN A 32 40.18 14.00 33.55
C GLN A 32 38.82 14.65 33.25
N ALA A 33 38.58 14.96 31.98
CA ALA A 33 37.25 15.13 31.48
C ALA A 33 36.59 13.76 31.58
N GLN A 34 35.78 13.56 32.62
CA GLN A 34 34.76 12.52 32.62
C GLN A 34 33.97 12.69 31.33
N ALA A 35 34.08 11.70 30.45
CA ALA A 35 33.15 11.54 29.35
C ALA A 35 31.73 11.65 29.93
N PRO A 36 30.81 12.37 29.27
CA PRO A 36 29.41 12.32 29.66
C PRO A 36 29.04 10.84 29.74
N ALA A 37 28.55 10.44 30.91
CA ALA A 37 28.05 9.10 31.14
C ALA A 37 27.15 8.73 29.96
N ALA A 38 27.45 7.61 29.32
CA ALA A 38 26.59 6.99 28.34
C ALA A 38 25.15 6.98 28.89
N PRO A 39 24.11 7.14 28.05
CA PRO A 39 22.74 6.96 28.47
C PRO A 39 22.50 5.47 28.75
N GLY A 40 22.98 5.00 29.89
CA GLY A 40 22.67 3.70 30.46
C GLY A 40 21.32 3.79 31.13
N GLY A 41 20.39 2.93 30.70
CA GLY A 41 19.19 2.62 31.48
C GLY A 41 17.84 2.67 30.74
N GLY A 42 17.79 3.00 29.45
CA GLY A 42 16.54 2.95 28.67
C GLY A 42 16.31 1.65 27.87
N GLY A 43 17.39 0.95 27.51
CA GLY A 43 17.34 -0.14 26.52
C GLY A 43 16.70 -1.44 27.02
N ALA A 44 16.93 -1.83 28.27
CA ALA A 44 16.49 -3.15 28.77
C ALA A 44 14.96 -3.26 28.97
N ALA A 45 14.28 -2.15 29.29
CA ALA A 45 12.82 -2.13 29.44
C ALA A 45 12.11 -2.11 28.07
N ALA A 46 12.65 -1.34 27.11
CA ALA A 46 12.15 -1.31 25.74
C ALA A 46 12.39 -2.64 25.01
N ALA A 47 13.61 -3.20 25.12
CA ALA A 47 13.94 -4.52 24.58
C ALA A 47 13.02 -5.61 25.14
N ASN A 48 12.75 -5.63 26.46
CA ASN A 48 11.80 -6.59 27.04
C ASN A 48 10.36 -6.46 26.51
N ALA A 49 9.89 -5.24 26.20
CA ALA A 49 8.58 -5.03 25.61
C ALA A 49 8.52 -5.46 24.14
N ASP A 50 9.60 -5.24 23.39
CA ASP A 50 9.70 -5.60 21.97
C ASP A 50 9.95 -7.09 21.76
N CYS A 51 10.68 -7.75 22.67
CA CYS A 51 10.80 -9.21 22.70
C CYS A 51 9.43 -9.89 22.78
N LYS A 52 8.45 -9.30 23.48
CA LYS A 52 7.07 -9.85 23.58
C LYS A 52 6.29 -9.77 22.28
N LYS A 53 6.72 -8.94 21.32
CA LYS A 53 6.06 -8.81 19.99
C LYS A 53 6.62 -9.79 18.96
N LEU A 54 7.79 -10.39 19.23
CA LEU A 54 8.47 -11.34 18.34
C LEU A 54 7.72 -12.66 18.07
N PRO A 55 6.89 -13.21 18.98
CA PRO A 55 6.03 -14.34 18.65
C PRO A 55 5.06 -14.05 17.49
N GLY A 56 4.96 -12.78 17.04
CA GLY A 56 4.38 -12.44 15.75
C GLY A 56 2.87 -12.50 15.78
N GLY A 57 2.23 -11.51 16.42
CA GLY A 57 0.78 -11.27 16.41
C GLY A 57 -0.07 -12.52 16.14
N ASN A 58 -0.67 -12.58 14.95
CA ASN A 58 -1.48 -13.71 14.47
C ASN A 58 -0.69 -14.72 13.59
N ALA A 59 0.60 -14.49 13.34
CA ALA A 59 1.48 -15.36 12.56
C ALA A 59 2.93 -15.39 13.10
N PRO A 60 3.29 -16.39 13.93
CA PRO A 60 4.69 -16.61 14.30
C PRO A 60 5.52 -16.97 13.07
N VAL A 61 6.82 -16.64 13.08
CA VAL A 61 7.69 -16.88 11.91
C VAL A 61 7.76 -18.36 11.53
N GLN A 62 7.66 -19.29 12.48
CA GLN A 62 7.60 -20.72 12.18
C GLN A 62 6.33 -21.10 11.39
N ARG A 63 5.20 -20.43 11.65
CA ARG A 63 3.97 -20.61 10.86
C ARG A 63 4.12 -19.98 9.48
N MET A 64 4.74 -18.80 9.42
CA MET A 64 5.00 -18.12 8.16
C MET A 64 5.99 -18.88 7.27
N ALA A 65 7.03 -19.47 7.83
CA ALA A 65 8.03 -20.27 7.13
C ALA A 65 7.48 -21.57 6.52
N ARG A 66 6.28 -21.99 6.94
CA ARG A 66 5.55 -23.12 6.35
C ARG A 66 4.62 -22.71 5.21
N LEU A 67 4.41 -21.41 4.99
CA LEU A 67 3.68 -20.93 3.83
C LEU A 67 4.54 -21.23 2.60
N GLN A 68 4.02 -22.12 1.75
CA GLN A 68 4.63 -22.46 0.46
C GLN A 68 3.78 -21.84 -0.65
N GLY A 69 4.45 -21.32 -1.69
CA GLY A 69 3.81 -20.62 -2.81
C GLY A 69 3.69 -19.11 -2.58
N GLY A 70 3.21 -18.39 -3.61
CA GLY A 70 3.02 -16.95 -3.54
C GLY A 70 2.06 -16.55 -2.42
N MET A 71 2.31 -15.41 -1.79
CA MET A 71 1.45 -14.93 -0.71
C MET A 71 0.04 -14.61 -1.22
N SER A 72 -0.95 -15.43 -0.84
CA SER A 72 -2.36 -15.10 -1.11
C SER A 72 -2.78 -13.86 -0.30
N VAL A 73 -3.78 -13.11 -0.75
CA VAL A 73 -4.16 -11.88 -0.08
C VAL A 73 -4.83 -12.11 1.28
N ARG A 74 -5.38 -13.30 1.54
CA ARG A 74 -5.77 -13.73 2.91
C ARG A 74 -4.59 -13.73 3.88
N ASN A 75 -3.36 -13.81 3.37
CA ASN A 75 -2.15 -13.70 4.17
C ASN A 75 -1.71 -12.24 4.38
N LEU A 76 -2.33 -11.23 3.75
CA LEU A 76 -2.07 -9.83 4.06
C LEU A 76 -2.53 -9.46 5.47
N GLU A 77 -3.50 -10.20 6.01
CA GLU A 77 -3.91 -10.06 7.41
C GLU A 77 -2.85 -10.57 8.39
N LEU A 78 -1.82 -11.30 7.92
CA LEU A 78 -0.75 -11.76 8.78
C LEU A 78 0.04 -10.56 9.31
N THR A 79 0.28 -10.59 10.61
CA THR A 79 0.98 -9.57 11.37
C THR A 79 2.21 -10.18 11.99
N TYR A 80 3.29 -9.44 11.92
CA TYR A 80 4.53 -9.76 12.58
C TYR A 80 5.07 -8.49 13.25
N PHE A 81 5.59 -8.64 14.47
CA PHE A 81 6.09 -7.50 15.24
C PHE A 81 5.06 -6.35 15.42
N GLY A 82 3.78 -6.70 15.54
CA GLY A 82 2.68 -5.74 15.72
C GLY A 82 2.29 -4.96 14.46
N LYS A 83 2.80 -5.33 13.29
CA LYS A 83 2.47 -4.71 12.00
C LYS A 83 2.02 -5.76 10.99
N PRO A 84 1.12 -5.45 10.04
CA PRO A 84 0.87 -6.30 8.89
C PRO A 84 2.14 -6.52 8.07
N LEU A 85 2.31 -7.69 7.45
CA LEU A 85 3.53 -8.04 6.70
C LEU A 85 3.81 -7.04 5.57
N TYR A 86 2.79 -6.63 4.82
CA TYR A 86 2.94 -5.66 3.74
C TYR A 86 3.37 -4.26 4.24
N ALA A 87 3.18 -3.98 5.53
CA ALA A 87 3.53 -2.70 6.16
C ALA A 87 4.92 -2.70 6.81
N LEU A 88 5.65 -3.83 6.80
CA LEU A 88 7.01 -3.89 7.32
C LEU A 88 7.99 -3.22 6.34
N SER A 89 8.77 -2.28 6.87
CA SER A 89 9.82 -1.57 6.14
C SER A 89 11.17 -2.28 6.27
N ASP A 90 12.13 -1.91 5.42
CA ASP A 90 13.50 -2.43 5.54
C ASP A 90 14.16 -2.02 6.86
N ALA A 91 13.78 -0.86 7.41
CA ALA A 91 14.21 -0.40 8.72
C ALA A 91 13.66 -1.29 9.85
N ASP A 92 12.41 -1.74 9.74
CA ASP A 92 11.82 -2.70 10.69
C ASP A 92 12.58 -4.03 10.64
N ILE A 93 12.96 -4.50 9.45
CA ILE A 93 13.73 -5.73 9.27
C ILE A 93 15.14 -5.57 9.85
N ALA A 94 15.80 -4.43 9.63
CA ALA A 94 17.10 -4.13 10.23
C ALA A 94 17.03 -4.16 11.76
N TYR A 95 15.99 -3.58 12.34
CA TYR A 95 15.75 -3.60 13.78
C TYR A 95 15.45 -5.01 14.31
N LEU A 96 14.70 -5.82 13.57
CA LEU A 96 14.47 -7.21 13.94
C LEU A 96 15.77 -8.04 14.00
N ASN A 97 16.72 -7.79 13.10
CA ASN A 97 18.03 -8.46 13.12
C ASN A 97 18.85 -8.12 14.37
N THR A 98 18.71 -6.91 14.92
CA THR A 98 19.37 -6.55 16.19
C THR A 98 18.62 -7.12 17.39
N LEU A 99 17.30 -7.25 17.29
CA LEU A 99 16.43 -7.70 18.38
C LEU A 99 16.43 -9.22 18.58
N TRP A 100 16.53 -10.03 17.52
CA TRP A 100 16.50 -11.50 17.64
C TRP A 100 17.61 -12.08 18.52
N PRO A 101 18.88 -11.64 18.42
CA PRO A 101 19.94 -12.07 19.33
C PRO A 101 19.68 -11.63 20.78
N GLU A 102 19.22 -10.40 21.00
CA GLU A 102 18.95 -9.85 22.33
C GLU A 102 17.81 -10.59 23.05
N CYS A 103 16.80 -11.03 22.29
CA CYS A 103 15.64 -11.74 22.81
C CYS A 103 15.80 -13.27 22.83
N GLY A 104 16.96 -13.81 22.40
CA GLY A 104 17.23 -15.25 22.36
C GLY A 104 16.18 -16.06 21.59
N THR A 105 15.54 -15.45 20.58
CA THR A 105 14.32 -16.00 19.97
C THR A 105 14.60 -17.11 18.97
N TYR A 106 15.78 -17.09 18.34
CA TYR A 106 16.21 -18.06 17.36
C TYR A 106 17.63 -18.51 17.66
N ASP A 107 17.92 -19.78 17.34
CA ASP A 107 19.29 -20.27 17.28
C ASP A 107 20.05 -19.47 16.19
N ALA A 108 21.24 -18.99 16.54
CA ALA A 108 22.10 -18.22 15.65
C ALA A 108 22.38 -18.95 14.32
N THR A 109 22.37 -20.28 14.33
CA THR A 109 22.58 -21.11 13.13
C THR A 109 21.43 -21.06 12.12
N VAL A 110 20.22 -20.71 12.55
CA VAL A 110 19.00 -20.70 11.71
C VAL A 110 18.45 -19.28 11.52
N ALA A 111 18.96 -18.31 12.28
CA ALA A 111 18.48 -16.92 12.26
C ALA A 111 18.54 -16.28 10.86
N ASP A 112 19.62 -16.49 10.11
CA ASP A 112 19.78 -15.92 8.75
C ASP A 112 18.76 -16.51 7.76
N GLU A 113 18.47 -17.81 7.86
CA GLU A 113 17.47 -18.48 7.03
C GLU A 113 16.07 -17.94 7.30
N ILE A 114 15.74 -17.77 8.59
CA ILE A 114 14.47 -17.21 9.06
C ILE A 114 14.32 -15.76 8.61
N ALA A 115 15.39 -14.96 8.70
CA ALA A 115 15.42 -13.58 8.23
C ALA A 115 15.19 -13.48 6.71
N SER A 116 15.86 -14.34 5.94
CA SER A 116 15.71 -14.41 4.48
C SER A 116 14.28 -14.77 4.09
N LYS A 117 13.71 -15.82 4.71
CA LYS A 117 12.31 -16.22 4.47
C LYS A 117 11.32 -15.11 4.82
N LEU A 118 11.52 -14.43 5.94
CA LEU A 118 10.68 -13.30 6.33
C LEU A 118 10.72 -12.17 5.30
N ARG A 119 11.89 -11.85 4.74
CA ARG A 119 12.02 -10.84 3.66
C ARG A 119 11.24 -11.24 2.41
N THR A 120 11.35 -12.49 1.97
CA THR A 120 10.57 -13.00 0.82
C THR A 120 9.07 -12.83 1.07
N LEU A 121 8.59 -13.25 2.23
CA LEU A 121 7.19 -13.11 2.59
C LEU A 121 6.74 -11.64 2.63
N ILE A 122 7.54 -10.74 3.19
CA ILE A 122 7.22 -9.30 3.18
C ILE A 122 7.13 -8.77 1.75
N SER A 123 8.05 -9.20 0.88
CA SER A 123 8.03 -8.81 -0.54
C SER A 123 6.77 -9.30 -1.24
N ASP A 124 6.42 -10.57 -1.05
CA ASP A 124 5.21 -11.15 -1.63
C ASP A 124 3.94 -10.47 -1.10
N ALA A 125 3.91 -10.14 0.20
CA ALA A 125 2.82 -9.38 0.82
C ALA A 125 2.65 -8.01 0.15
N LYS A 126 3.75 -7.31 -0.10
CA LYS A 126 3.74 -6.00 -0.76
C LYS A 126 3.24 -6.12 -2.21
N GLY A 127 3.68 -7.14 -2.94
CA GLY A 127 3.20 -7.42 -4.30
C GLY A 127 1.69 -7.66 -4.33
N ALA A 128 1.21 -8.61 -3.52
CA ALA A 128 -0.21 -8.92 -3.44
C ALA A 128 -1.07 -7.73 -2.98
N ARG A 129 -0.55 -6.89 -2.07
CA ARG A 129 -1.21 -5.64 -1.69
C ARG A 129 -1.30 -4.65 -2.85
N GLN A 130 -0.22 -4.51 -3.62
CA GLN A 130 -0.17 -3.60 -4.75
C GLN A 130 -1.14 -4.04 -5.86
N ASP A 131 -1.18 -5.33 -6.19
CA ASP A 131 -2.10 -5.87 -7.21
C ASP A 131 -3.57 -5.59 -6.86
N SER A 132 -3.92 -5.72 -5.58
CA SER A 132 -5.25 -5.38 -5.07
C SER A 132 -5.56 -3.88 -5.23
N LEU A 133 -4.62 -3.00 -4.87
CA LEU A 133 -4.77 -1.55 -5.02
C LEU A 133 -4.87 -1.11 -6.48
N ASP A 134 -4.06 -1.69 -7.36
CA ASP A 134 -4.06 -1.39 -8.79
C ASP A 134 -5.39 -1.76 -9.43
N TRP A 135 -5.96 -2.90 -9.02
CA TRP A 135 -7.28 -3.27 -9.49
C TRP A 135 -8.38 -2.34 -8.98
N ILE A 136 -8.38 -1.98 -7.69
CA ILE A 136 -9.34 -1.00 -7.13
C ILE A 136 -9.28 0.29 -7.95
N ALA A 137 -8.08 0.80 -8.21
CA ALA A 137 -7.88 2.01 -9.02
C ALA A 137 -8.37 1.84 -10.47
N SER A 138 -8.24 0.64 -11.06
CA SER A 138 -8.81 0.34 -12.37
C SER A 138 -10.33 0.36 -12.35
N VAL A 139 -10.96 -0.27 -11.35
CA VAL A 139 -12.42 -0.27 -11.19
C VAL A 139 -12.94 1.15 -11.02
N GLU A 140 -12.27 1.99 -10.21
CA GLU A 140 -12.64 3.40 -10.03
C GLU A 140 -12.62 4.17 -11.35
N LYS A 141 -11.60 3.97 -12.18
CA LYS A 141 -11.51 4.58 -13.50
C LYS A 141 -12.64 4.10 -14.41
N ASP A 142 -12.89 2.80 -14.45
CA ASP A 142 -13.96 2.20 -15.25
C ASP A 142 -15.31 2.84 -14.90
N ILE A 143 -15.68 2.84 -13.61
CA ILE A 143 -17.00 3.33 -13.18
C ILE A 143 -17.16 4.84 -13.37
N ALA A 144 -16.08 5.62 -13.30
CA ALA A 144 -16.14 7.07 -13.51
C ALA A 144 -16.53 7.44 -14.94
N THR A 145 -16.23 6.58 -15.92
CA THR A 145 -16.53 6.83 -17.34
C THR A 145 -17.93 6.37 -17.76
N LEU A 146 -18.63 5.62 -16.90
CA LEU A 146 -19.93 5.04 -17.23
C LEU A 146 -21.03 6.11 -17.35
N LYS A 147 -21.72 6.08 -18.48
CA LYS A 147 -22.89 6.93 -18.76
C LYS A 147 -24.19 6.15 -18.55
N PRO A 148 -25.31 6.81 -18.17
CA PRO A 148 -26.59 6.12 -17.99
C PRO A 148 -27.03 5.36 -19.24
N GLY A 149 -27.33 4.07 -19.08
CA GLY A 149 -27.62 3.14 -20.16
C GLY A 149 -27.63 1.69 -19.67
N GLU A 150 -28.21 0.79 -20.46
CA GLU A 150 -28.26 -0.64 -20.13
C GLU A 150 -26.85 -1.26 -20.02
N GLU A 151 -25.92 -0.85 -20.89
CA GLU A 151 -24.53 -1.31 -20.87
C GLU A 151 -23.81 -0.94 -19.57
N ALA A 152 -24.05 0.26 -19.04
CA ALA A 152 -23.46 0.68 -17.77
C ALA A 152 -24.01 -0.13 -16.59
N ILE A 153 -25.30 -0.47 -16.60
CA ILE A 153 -25.90 -1.36 -15.58
C ILE A 153 -25.26 -2.75 -15.65
N ARG A 154 -25.10 -3.31 -16.85
CA ARG A 154 -24.43 -4.60 -17.06
C ARG A 154 -22.98 -4.57 -16.56
N LYS A 155 -22.20 -3.55 -16.94
CA LYS A 155 -20.81 -3.40 -16.48
C LYS A 155 -20.70 -3.29 -14.96
N ILE A 156 -21.61 -2.60 -14.28
CA ILE A 156 -21.63 -2.55 -12.81
C ILE A 156 -21.94 -3.94 -12.22
N HIS A 157 -22.85 -4.71 -12.82
CA HIS A 157 -23.11 -6.08 -12.38
C HIS A 157 -21.88 -6.97 -12.56
N ASP A 158 -21.20 -6.88 -13.71
CA ASP A 158 -20.00 -7.66 -14.00
C ASP A 158 -18.87 -7.32 -13.01
N LEU A 159 -18.65 -6.03 -12.75
CA LEU A 159 -17.68 -5.57 -11.75
C LEU A 159 -18.03 -6.04 -10.33
N TRP A 160 -19.32 -6.12 -10.00
CA TRP A 160 -19.76 -6.66 -8.72
C TRP A 160 -19.46 -8.16 -8.62
N GLN A 161 -19.72 -8.94 -9.67
CA GLN A 161 -19.39 -10.36 -9.70
C GLN A 161 -17.88 -10.57 -9.64
N GLU A 162 -17.10 -9.78 -10.36
CA GLU A 162 -15.64 -9.82 -10.29
C GLU A 162 -15.15 -9.52 -8.87
N MET A 163 -15.70 -8.51 -8.21
CA MET A 163 -15.40 -8.20 -6.81
C MET A 163 -15.69 -9.38 -5.87
N LEU A 164 -16.83 -10.06 -6.03
CA LEU A 164 -17.16 -11.24 -5.24
C LEU A 164 -16.21 -12.41 -5.54
N ASN A 165 -15.88 -12.64 -6.81
CA ASN A 165 -14.91 -13.68 -7.20
C ASN A 165 -13.52 -13.41 -6.64
N ARG A 166 -13.20 -12.14 -6.38
CA ARG A 166 -11.93 -11.67 -5.84
C ARG A 166 -12.01 -11.32 -4.35
N GLU A 167 -13.06 -11.75 -3.64
CA GLU A 167 -13.23 -11.41 -2.22
C GLU A 167 -12.07 -11.89 -1.34
N PHE A 168 -11.44 -13.01 -1.71
CA PHE A 168 -10.27 -13.56 -1.02
C PHE A 168 -8.93 -12.95 -1.50
N GLU A 169 -8.98 -12.07 -2.50
CA GLU A 169 -7.85 -11.34 -3.10
C GLU A 169 -7.75 -9.89 -2.60
N MET A 170 -8.51 -9.51 -1.57
CA MET A 170 -8.52 -8.15 -1.04
C MET A 170 -8.58 -8.13 0.48
N LEU A 171 -8.20 -7.00 1.10
CA LEU A 171 -8.51 -6.83 2.51
C LEU A 171 -10.02 -6.62 2.67
N PRO A 172 -10.61 -7.03 3.80
CA PRO A 172 -12.02 -6.79 4.07
C PRO A 172 -12.44 -5.32 3.92
N GLY A 173 -11.55 -4.39 4.29
CA GLY A 173 -11.79 -2.96 4.16
C GLY A 173 -11.86 -2.49 2.70
N ASP A 174 -11.06 -3.06 1.79
CA ASP A 174 -11.12 -2.69 0.37
C ASP A 174 -12.36 -3.29 -0.31
N LEU A 175 -12.73 -4.51 0.06
CA LEU A 175 -13.96 -5.15 -0.42
C LEU A 175 -15.18 -4.30 -0.04
N GLN A 176 -15.26 -3.86 1.22
CA GLN A 176 -16.32 -2.96 1.69
C GLN A 176 -16.32 -1.63 0.94
N TYR A 177 -15.13 -1.06 0.70
CA TYR A 177 -14.96 0.18 -0.04
C TYR A 177 -15.49 0.06 -1.47
N LEU A 178 -15.08 -0.98 -2.20
CA LEU A 178 -15.54 -1.22 -3.58
C LEU A 178 -17.02 -1.53 -3.63
N ALA A 179 -17.54 -2.35 -2.72
CA ALA A 179 -18.98 -2.64 -2.64
C ALA A 179 -19.79 -1.35 -2.49
N LYS A 180 -19.33 -0.43 -1.64
CA LYS A 180 -19.96 0.88 -1.49
C LYS A 180 -19.90 1.68 -2.79
N LYS A 181 -18.72 1.81 -3.42
CA LYS A 181 -18.54 2.57 -4.66
C LYS A 181 -19.43 2.06 -5.80
N LEU A 182 -19.48 0.74 -5.98
CA LEU A 182 -20.32 0.10 -6.99
C LEU A 182 -21.81 0.30 -6.69
N SER A 183 -22.22 0.21 -5.42
CA SER A 183 -23.61 0.48 -5.03
C SER A 183 -24.02 1.92 -5.27
N ASP A 184 -23.18 2.88 -4.86
CA ASP A 184 -23.42 4.31 -5.08
C ASP A 184 -23.56 4.61 -6.58
N LYS A 185 -22.65 4.07 -7.41
CA LYS A 185 -22.70 4.27 -8.86
C LYS A 185 -23.93 3.62 -9.50
N ARG A 186 -24.32 2.44 -9.02
CA ARG A 186 -25.54 1.75 -9.45
C ARG A 186 -26.76 2.66 -9.23
N GLU A 187 -26.91 3.19 -8.02
CA GLU A 187 -28.02 4.08 -7.67
C GLU A 187 -28.07 5.35 -8.54
N GLU A 188 -26.92 5.97 -8.80
CA GLU A 188 -26.78 7.10 -9.72
C GLU A 188 -27.31 6.75 -11.13
N LEU A 189 -26.87 5.61 -11.68
CA LEU A 189 -27.25 5.16 -13.02
C LEU A 189 -28.76 4.85 -13.12
N TYR A 190 -29.37 4.25 -12.10
CA TYR A 190 -30.80 3.97 -12.07
C TYR A 190 -31.65 5.24 -11.90
N THR A 191 -31.21 6.20 -11.10
CA THR A 191 -31.90 7.49 -10.95
C THR A 191 -31.87 8.29 -12.25
N GLY A 192 -30.73 8.30 -12.95
CA GLY A 192 -30.61 8.90 -14.28
C GLY A 192 -31.43 8.19 -15.38
N GLN A 193 -31.74 6.90 -15.20
CA GLN A 193 -32.64 6.14 -16.07
C GLN A 193 -34.12 6.47 -15.80
N GLN A 194 -34.54 6.62 -14.54
CA GLN A 194 -35.92 6.99 -14.19
C GLN A 194 -36.31 8.37 -14.74
N GLN A 195 -35.40 9.35 -14.73
CA GLN A 195 -35.64 10.66 -15.36
C GLN A 195 -35.78 10.59 -16.89
N ARG A 196 -35.26 9.53 -17.53
CA ARG A 196 -35.38 9.29 -18.98
C ARG A 196 -36.53 8.35 -19.34
N GLN A 197 -37.29 7.83 -18.37
CA GLN A 197 -38.51 7.11 -18.70
C GLN A 197 -39.45 8.07 -19.40
N ARG A 198 -39.72 7.77 -20.68
CA ARG A 198 -40.72 8.47 -21.48
C ARG A 198 -42.01 8.51 -20.66
N THR A 199 -42.67 9.67 -20.63
CA THR A 199 -44.04 9.78 -20.14
C THR A 199 -44.81 8.59 -20.69
N LEU A 200 -45.37 7.74 -19.80
CA LEU A 200 -46.26 6.67 -20.23
C LEU A 200 -47.47 7.36 -20.87
N VAL A 201 -47.43 7.52 -22.19
CA VAL A 201 -48.62 7.84 -22.96
C VAL A 201 -49.47 6.59 -22.90
N ASN A 202 -50.62 6.68 -22.22
CA ASN A 202 -51.57 5.59 -22.17
C ASN A 202 -51.91 5.22 -23.64
N PRO A 203 -51.72 3.95 -24.08
CA PRO A 203 -51.99 3.54 -25.45
C PRO A 203 -53.48 3.67 -25.83
N PHE A 204 -54.35 3.94 -24.85
CA PHE A 204 -55.79 4.15 -25.02
C PHE A 204 -56.24 5.58 -24.75
N ASP A 205 -55.32 6.55 -24.63
CA ASP A 205 -55.67 7.97 -24.60
C ASP A 205 -55.70 8.52 -26.04
N PRO A 206 -56.89 8.82 -26.60
CA PRO A 206 -57.00 9.31 -27.99
C PRO A 206 -56.43 10.72 -28.18
N GLY A 207 -55.93 11.36 -27.13
CA GLY A 207 -55.48 12.75 -27.16
C GLY A 207 -56.65 13.73 -27.18
N ALA A 208 -56.36 15.01 -27.01
CA ALA A 208 -57.38 16.05 -27.03
C ALA A 208 -58.09 16.08 -28.40
N PRO A 209 -59.44 16.14 -28.45
CA PRO A 209 -60.17 16.16 -29.70
C PRO A 209 -59.76 17.39 -30.54
N ASP A 210 -59.42 17.15 -31.81
CA ASP A 210 -59.09 18.19 -32.78
C ASP A 210 -60.34 19.05 -33.03
N THR A 211 -60.44 20.19 -32.33
CA THR A 211 -61.53 21.15 -32.54
C THR A 211 -61.30 21.90 -33.84
N ARG A 212 -61.49 21.23 -34.98
CA ARG A 212 -61.68 21.94 -36.24
C ARG A 212 -63.05 22.57 -36.19
N SER A 213 -63.08 23.86 -35.90
CA SER A 213 -64.28 24.67 -36.03
C SER A 213 -64.82 24.53 -37.45
N ILE A 214 -65.91 23.78 -37.59
CA ILE A 214 -66.73 23.79 -38.80
C ILE A 214 -67.33 25.19 -38.85
N LYS A 215 -66.82 26.04 -39.74
CA LYS A 215 -67.49 27.28 -40.10
C LYS A 215 -68.69 26.91 -40.98
N GLU A 216 -69.89 27.09 -40.45
CA GLU A 216 -71.12 27.19 -41.23
C GLU A 216 -71.15 28.49 -42.05
#